data_AF-A0A4Y2S6I5-F1
#
_entry.id   AF-A0A4Y2S6I5-F1
#
_cell.length_a   1.000
_cell.length_b   1.000
_cell.length_c   1.000
_cell.angle_alpha   90.00
_cell.angle_beta   90.00
_cell.angle_gamma   90.00
#
_symmetry.space_group_name_H-M   'P 1'
#
loop_
_entity.id
_entity.type
_entity.pdbx_description
1 polymer ?
#
loop_
_entity_poly.entity_id
_entity_poly.type
_entity_poly.pdbx_seq_one_letter_code
_entity_poly.pdbx_strand_id
1 'polypeptide(L)'
;MVFFEDGNEKEHGKWRLNNETTVFIAEMVAIREAVNYFKRRQIHKANIISDSRSTLVSIEPLEENRAFILDIKNSLQDTNSNALHWWTKDDAGNKGNERADYFAKKATEKQKIHFYFCKTKQQRKTEMRKNITQNWHILSDHSSKGKQVNKIISQG
;
A
#
# COMPACT_ATOMS: atom_id res chain seq x y z
N MET A 1 -1.43 10.20 -6.22
CA MET A 1 -2.77 10.81 -6.30
C MET A 1 -2.86 11.59 -7.61
N VAL A 2 -4.07 11.65 -8.18
CA VAL A 2 -4.37 12.40 -9.39
C VAL A 2 -5.61 13.24 -9.12
N PHE A 3 -5.59 14.50 -9.54
CA PHE A 3 -6.70 15.43 -9.41
C PHE A 3 -7.34 15.64 -10.78
N PHE A 4 -8.64 15.37 -10.85
CA PHE A 4 -9.46 15.57 -12.03
C PHE A 4 -10.50 16.65 -11.77
N GLU A 5 -10.74 17.48 -12.78
CA GLU A 5 -11.78 18.50 -12.79
C GLU A 5 -12.38 18.53 -14.20
N ASP A 6 -13.71 18.51 -14.28
CA ASP A 6 -14.47 18.42 -15.54
C ASP A 6 -14.01 17.28 -16.47
N GLY A 7 -13.71 16.11 -15.89
CA GLY A 7 -13.29 14.92 -16.61
C GLY A 7 -11.84 14.95 -17.13
N ASN A 8 -11.07 16.00 -16.83
CA ASN A 8 -9.70 16.17 -17.28
C ASN A 8 -8.71 16.10 -16.12
N GLU A 9 -7.58 15.41 -16.32
CA GLU A 9 -6.46 15.43 -15.37
C GLU A 9 -5.90 16.87 -15.31
N LYS A 10 -5.88 17.45 -14.11
CA LYS A 10 -5.31 18.79 -13.87
C LYS A 10 -3.93 18.70 -13.23
N GLU A 11 -3.80 17.85 -12.22
CA GLU A 11 -2.55 17.72 -11.46
C GLU A 11 -2.38 16.30 -10.95
N HIS A 12 -1.14 15.89 -10.71
CA HIS A 12 -0.83 14.61 -10.09
C HIS A 12 0.36 14.73 -9.14
N GLY A 13 0.37 13.87 -8.13
CA GLY A 13 1.45 13.75 -7.16
C GLY A 13 1.96 12.32 -7.08
N LYS A 14 3.29 12.18 -6.99
CA LYS A 14 4.00 10.91 -6.87
C LYS A 14 5.06 10.96 -5.75
N TRP A 15 4.88 10.10 -4.75
CA TRP A 15 5.75 9.98 -3.60
C TRP A 15 6.34 8.60 -3.53
N ARG A 16 7.67 8.51 -3.51
CA ARG A 16 8.34 7.24 -3.31
C ARG A 16 8.32 6.86 -1.83
N LEU A 17 7.84 5.67 -1.55
CA LEU A 17 7.94 5.03 -0.24
C LEU A 17 9.14 4.07 -0.24
N ASN A 18 9.69 3.75 0.94
CA ASN A 18 10.72 2.72 1.03
C ASN A 18 10.15 1.35 0.65
N ASN A 19 11.00 0.46 0.15
CA ASN A 19 10.61 -0.84 -0.44
C ASN A 19 9.93 -1.79 0.57
N GLU A 20 10.00 -1.50 1.87
CA GLU A 20 9.38 -2.30 2.92
C GLU A 20 7.93 -1.91 3.19
N THR A 21 7.45 -0.82 2.58
CA THR A 21 6.09 -0.31 2.76
C THR A 21 5.06 -1.28 2.19
N THR A 22 3.99 -1.54 2.93
CA THR A 22 2.87 -2.34 2.43
C THR A 22 1.98 -1.51 1.51
N VAL A 23 1.26 -2.17 0.59
CA VAL A 23 0.26 -1.51 -0.27
C VAL A 23 -0.73 -0.69 0.56
N PHE A 24 -1.25 -1.25 1.65
CA PHE A 24 -2.14 -0.54 2.58
C PHE A 24 -1.57 0.80 3.08
N ILE A 25 -0.30 0.85 3.46
CA ILE A 25 0.33 2.10 3.91
C ILE A 25 0.56 3.06 2.73
N ALA A 26 0.90 2.56 1.55
CA ALA A 26 1.03 3.38 0.35
C ALA A 26 -0.30 4.07 -0.01
N GLU A 27 -1.42 3.33 0.04
CA GLU A 27 -2.78 3.86 -0.17
C GLU A 27 -3.15 4.92 0.88
N MET A 28 -2.87 4.65 2.15
CA MET A 28 -3.06 5.61 3.24
C MET A 28 -2.30 6.93 3.01
N VAL A 29 -1.04 6.84 2.57
CA VAL A 29 -0.25 8.03 2.23
C VAL A 29 -0.85 8.74 1.02
N ALA A 30 -1.32 8.03 0.00
CA ALA A 30 -1.95 8.65 -1.16
C ALA A 30 -3.18 9.47 -0.78
N ILE A 31 -4.04 8.96 0.13
CA ILE A 31 -5.18 9.70 0.67
C ILE A 31 -4.72 10.91 1.48
N ARG A 32 -3.75 10.75 2.38
CA ARG A 32 -3.23 11.89 3.18
C ARG A 32 -2.72 13.01 2.30
N GLU A 33 -1.94 12.68 1.27
CA GLU A 33 -1.41 13.68 0.35
C GLU A 33 -2.52 14.31 -0.50
N ALA A 34 -3.60 13.57 -0.83
CA ALA A 34 -4.81 14.11 -1.47
C ALA A 34 -5.45 15.22 -0.63
N VAL A 35 -5.61 14.97 0.67
CA VAL A 35 -6.15 15.93 1.62
C VAL A 35 -5.24 17.14 1.76
N ASN A 36 -3.93 16.92 1.94
CA ASN A 36 -2.95 18.01 2.03
C ASN A 36 -2.93 18.87 0.77
N TYR A 37 -3.17 18.27 -0.40
CA TYR A 37 -3.33 19.01 -1.64
C TYR A 37 -4.59 19.89 -1.62
N PHE A 38 -5.74 19.34 -1.21
CA PHE A 38 -6.99 20.13 -1.09
C PHE A 38 -6.84 21.29 -0.11
N LYS A 39 -6.21 21.07 1.05
CA LYS A 39 -5.88 22.12 2.02
C LYS A 39 -5.03 23.23 1.40
N ARG A 40 -3.93 22.87 0.74
CA ARG A 40 -3.00 23.84 0.12
C ARG A 40 -3.64 24.63 -1.01
N ARG A 41 -4.54 24.01 -1.77
CA ARG A 41 -5.27 24.64 -2.88
C ARG A 41 -6.57 25.32 -2.47
N GLN A 42 -6.94 25.27 -1.18
CA GLN A 42 -8.22 25.78 -0.67
C GLN A 42 -9.43 25.19 -1.42
N ILE A 43 -9.37 23.91 -1.78
CA ILE A 43 -10.46 23.21 -2.45
C ILE A 43 -11.44 22.73 -1.38
N HIS A 44 -12.61 23.38 -1.31
CA HIS A 44 -13.62 23.09 -0.28
C HIS A 44 -14.55 21.92 -0.62
N LYS A 45 -14.63 21.52 -1.89
CA LYS A 45 -15.52 20.45 -2.35
C LYS A 45 -14.81 19.56 -3.37
N ALA A 46 -14.35 18.41 -2.91
CA ALA A 46 -13.74 17.38 -3.74
C ALA A 46 -14.06 16.00 -3.18
N ASN A 47 -14.14 15.00 -4.06
CA ASN A 47 -14.32 13.61 -3.68
C ASN A 47 -12.97 12.89 -3.67
N ILE A 48 -12.76 12.00 -2.71
CA ILE A 48 -11.61 11.09 -2.70
C ILE A 48 -12.13 9.73 -3.16
N ILE A 49 -11.57 9.24 -4.26
CA ILE A 49 -11.91 7.93 -4.82
C ILE A 49 -10.71 7.02 -4.61
N SER A 50 -10.94 5.84 -4.05
CA SER A 50 -9.93 4.80 -3.84
C SER A 50 -10.54 3.43 -4.10
N ASP A 51 -9.78 2.57 -4.76
CA ASP A 51 -10.09 1.14 -4.96
C ASP A 51 -9.78 0.30 -3.70
N SER A 52 -8.99 0.85 -2.78
CA SER A 52 -8.53 0.19 -1.57
C SER A 52 -9.59 0.17 -0.47
N ARG A 53 -10.49 -0.82 -0.53
CA ARG A 53 -11.54 -1.02 0.50
C ARG A 53 -10.98 -1.08 1.92
N SER A 54 -9.83 -1.75 2.13
CA SER A 54 -9.19 -1.81 3.45
C SER A 54 -8.81 -0.44 4.00
N THR A 55 -8.41 0.46 3.09
CA THR A 55 -7.99 1.81 3.43
C THR A 55 -9.21 2.66 3.80
N LEU A 56 -10.26 2.60 2.99
CA LEU A 56 -11.54 3.27 3.27
C LEU A 56 -12.17 2.83 4.61
N VAL A 57 -12.21 1.52 4.87
CA VAL A 57 -12.73 0.99 6.15
C VAL A 57 -11.86 1.41 7.34
N SER A 58 -10.55 1.62 7.15
CA SER A 58 -9.67 2.00 8.27
C SER A 58 -9.77 3.49 8.62
N ILE A 59 -10.17 4.35 7.68
CA ILE A 59 -10.39 5.79 7.94
C ILE A 59 -11.78 6.08 8.52
N GLU A 60 -12.74 5.18 8.38
CA GLU A 60 -14.14 5.34 8.81
C GLU A 60 -14.38 5.30 10.34
N PRO A 61 -13.86 4.33 11.12
CA PRO A 61 -14.16 4.24 12.55
C PRO A 61 -13.44 5.32 13.36
N LEU A 62 -14.07 5.81 14.44
CA LEU A 62 -13.47 6.82 15.34
C LEU A 62 -12.35 6.23 16.23
N GLU A 63 -12.44 4.95 16.56
CA GLU A 63 -11.46 4.28 17.43
C GLU A 63 -10.35 3.62 16.59
N GLU A 64 -9.20 4.28 16.48
CA GLU A 64 -8.00 3.73 15.86
C GLU A 64 -6.77 4.05 16.69
N ASN A 65 -6.05 3.01 17.10
CA ASN A 65 -4.93 3.11 18.04
C ASN A 65 -3.57 3.27 17.33
N ARG A 66 -3.52 3.11 16.00
CA ARG A 66 -2.29 3.31 15.22
C ARG A 66 -2.08 4.81 15.00
N ALA A 67 -1.09 5.38 15.69
CA ALA A 67 -0.74 6.81 15.62
C ALA A 67 -0.66 7.38 14.19
N PHE A 68 -0.13 6.59 13.24
CA PHE A 68 -0.07 7.01 11.83
C PHE A 68 -1.45 7.17 11.17
N ILE A 69 -2.38 6.25 11.44
CA ILE A 69 -3.73 6.35 10.88
C ILE A 69 -4.49 7.49 11.59
N LEU A 70 -4.23 7.70 12.88
CA LEU A 70 -4.79 8.84 13.61
C LEU A 70 -4.32 10.18 13.04
N ASP A 71 -3.04 10.31 12.69
CA ASP A 71 -2.49 11.51 12.03
C ASP A 71 -3.18 11.81 10.68
N ILE A 72 -3.42 10.75 9.89
CA ILE A 72 -4.17 10.86 8.63
C ILE A 72 -5.62 11.25 8.89
N LYS A 73 -6.27 10.66 9.89
CA LYS A 73 -7.64 10.96 10.29
C LYS A 73 -7.80 12.40 10.77
N ASN A 74 -6.89 12.88 11.61
CA ASN A 74 -6.89 14.28 12.06
C ASN A 74 -6.71 15.22 10.87
N SER A 75 -5.79 14.87 9.96
CA SER A 75 -5.62 15.62 8.71
C SER A 75 -6.90 15.66 7.87
N LEU A 76 -7.66 14.56 7.81
CA LEU A 76 -8.97 14.46 7.14
C LEU A 76 -10.07 15.27 7.85
N GLN A 77 -10.13 15.26 9.18
CA GLN A 77 -11.15 15.96 9.97
C GLN A 77 -11.03 17.49 9.92
N ASP A 78 -9.80 18.01 9.89
CA ASP A 78 -9.54 19.45 9.76
C ASP A 78 -10.02 20.05 8.43
N THR A 79 -10.22 19.19 7.43
CA THR A 79 -10.83 19.61 6.18
C THR A 79 -12.33 19.61 6.33
N ASN A 80 -12.94 20.79 6.32
CA ASN A 80 -14.38 21.00 6.13
C ASN A 80 -14.88 20.52 4.73
N SER A 81 -14.04 19.75 4.02
CA SER A 81 -14.39 19.12 2.77
C SER A 81 -15.26 17.92 3.09
N ASN A 82 -16.46 17.92 2.52
CA ASN A 82 -17.27 16.72 2.34
C ASN A 82 -16.55 15.79 1.35
N ALA A 83 -15.38 15.26 1.74
CA ALA A 83 -14.63 14.26 1.01
C ALA A 83 -15.45 12.97 1.09
N LEU A 84 -16.38 12.83 0.16
CA LEU A 84 -17.12 11.59 -0.01
C LEU A 84 -16.13 10.55 -0.50
N HIS A 85 -15.92 9.55 0.34
CA HIS A 85 -15.06 8.41 0.07
C HIS A 85 -15.84 7.40 -0.78
N TRP A 86 -15.53 7.35 -2.08
CA TRP A 86 -16.16 6.38 -2.98
C TRP A 86 -15.24 5.20 -3.19
N TRP A 87 -15.75 4.00 -2.94
CA TRP A 87 -15.13 2.77 -3.40
C TRP A 87 -15.43 2.56 -4.89
N THR A 88 -14.39 2.37 -5.69
CA THR A 88 -14.52 1.95 -7.09
C THR A 88 -13.96 0.55 -7.23
N LYS A 89 -14.61 -0.29 -8.04
CA LYS A 89 -14.10 -1.63 -8.35
C LYS A 89 -13.03 -1.50 -9.42
N ASP A 90 -11.90 -2.18 -9.20
CA ASP A 90 -10.67 -2.13 -10.02
C ASP A 90 -10.85 -2.52 -11.51
N ASP A 91 -12.03 -3.04 -11.90
CA ASP A 91 -12.26 -3.64 -13.23
C ASP A 91 -13.19 -2.82 -14.16
N ALA A 92 -13.37 -1.52 -13.96
CA ALA A 92 -14.33 -0.74 -14.77
C ALA A 92 -13.81 0.62 -15.25
N GLY A 93 -12.71 0.65 -16.03
CA GLY A 93 -12.39 1.75 -16.95
C GLY A 93 -12.33 3.15 -16.32
N ASN A 94 -12.03 3.23 -15.02
CA ASN A 94 -11.91 4.50 -14.32
C ASN A 94 -10.55 5.09 -14.65
N LYS A 95 -10.54 6.02 -15.61
CA LYS A 95 -9.34 6.77 -16.05
C LYS A 95 -8.55 7.35 -14.88
N GLY A 96 -9.22 7.76 -13.80
CA GLY A 96 -8.57 8.27 -12.60
C GLY A 96 -7.77 7.20 -11.85
N ASN A 97 -8.32 6.00 -11.71
CA ASN A 97 -7.67 4.89 -10.99
C ASN A 97 -6.45 4.38 -11.76
N GLU A 98 -6.63 4.09 -13.05
CA GLU A 98 -5.55 3.64 -13.94
C GLU A 98 -4.38 4.64 -13.95
N ARG A 99 -4.71 5.94 -13.91
CA ARG A 99 -3.72 7.00 -13.87
C ARG A 99 -3.02 7.10 -12.51
N ALA A 100 -3.75 6.90 -11.41
CA ALA A 100 -3.17 6.86 -10.07
C ALA A 100 -2.18 5.69 -9.94
N ASP A 101 -2.55 4.50 -10.42
CA ASP A 101 -1.70 3.32 -10.47
C ASP A 101 -0.45 3.50 -11.32
N TYR A 102 -0.61 4.13 -12.48
CA TYR A 102 0.53 4.50 -13.32
C TYR A 102 1.53 5.35 -12.53
N PHE A 103 1.06 6.37 -11.81
CA PHE A 103 1.94 7.22 -11.01
C PHE A 103 2.49 6.53 -9.76
N ALA A 104 1.75 5.61 -9.14
CA ALA A 104 2.24 4.78 -8.04
C ALA A 104 3.43 3.92 -8.51
N LYS A 105 3.29 3.25 -9.66
CA LYS A 105 4.38 2.49 -10.31
C LYS A 105 5.56 3.41 -10.65
N LYS A 106 5.32 4.58 -11.26
CA LYS A 106 6.38 5.56 -11.54
C LYS A 106 7.04 6.14 -10.28
N ALA A 107 6.37 6.14 -9.14
CA ALA A 107 6.99 6.57 -7.88
C ALA A 107 8.05 5.59 -7.39
N THR A 108 7.89 4.28 -7.64
CA THR A 108 8.88 3.25 -7.25
C THR A 108 10.16 3.28 -8.08
N GLU A 109 10.19 4.06 -9.17
CA GLU A 109 11.37 4.27 -10.01
C GLU A 109 12.24 5.45 -9.52
N LYS A 110 11.72 6.35 -8.67
CA LYS A 110 12.45 7.57 -8.23
C LYS A 110 13.64 7.21 -7.34
N GLN A 111 14.80 7.88 -7.42
CA GLN A 111 15.89 7.59 -6.48
C GLN A 111 15.59 8.05 -5.04
N LYS A 112 15.01 9.26 -4.89
CA LYS A 112 14.70 9.85 -3.59
C LYS A 112 13.47 9.21 -2.95
N ILE A 113 13.64 8.62 -1.77
CA ILE A 113 12.55 8.17 -0.90
C ILE A 113 11.97 9.40 -0.17
N HIS A 114 10.64 9.53 -0.20
CA HIS A 114 9.90 10.63 0.43
C HIS A 114 9.43 10.23 1.84
N PHE A 115 8.99 8.98 2.00
CA PHE A 115 8.48 8.46 3.26
C PHE A 115 9.11 7.11 3.60
N TYR A 116 9.44 6.94 4.88
CA TYR A 116 9.99 5.72 5.43
C TYR A 116 9.01 5.10 6.42
N PHE A 117 8.70 3.83 6.22
CA PHE A 117 7.86 3.02 7.09
C PHE A 117 8.59 1.75 7.47
N CYS A 118 8.53 1.40 8.75
CA CYS A 118 9.11 0.16 9.26
C CYS A 118 8.27 -1.04 8.82
N LYS A 119 8.93 -2.19 8.59
CA LYS A 119 8.24 -3.48 8.41
C LYS A 119 7.22 -3.73 9.52
N THR A 120 6.01 -4.10 9.12
CA THR A 120 4.99 -4.59 10.04
C THR A 120 5.47 -5.83 10.78
N LYS A 121 4.91 -6.09 11.97
CA LYS A 121 5.17 -7.33 12.73
C LYS A 121 4.90 -8.58 11.87
N GLN A 122 3.89 -8.53 11.00
CA GLN A 122 3.54 -9.62 10.10
C GLN A 122 4.61 -9.84 9.02
N GLN A 123 5.08 -8.78 8.35
CA GLN A 123 6.17 -8.89 7.38
C GLN A 123 7.43 -9.51 8.00
N ARG A 124 7.82 -9.06 9.19
CA ARG A 124 8.96 -9.64 9.93
C ARG A 124 8.77 -11.13 10.23
N LYS A 125 7.58 -11.52 10.69
CA LYS A 125 7.26 -12.94 10.94
C LYS A 125 7.34 -13.77 9.65
N THR A 126 6.80 -13.27 8.55
CA THR A 126 6.83 -13.95 7.25
C THR A 126 8.24 -14.12 6.73
N GLU A 127 9.09 -13.10 6.86
CA GLU A 127 10.51 -13.15 6.47
C GLU A 127 11.28 -14.17 7.33
N MET A 128 11.07 -14.17 8.65
CA MET A 128 11.66 -15.16 9.54
C MET A 128 11.26 -16.59 9.15
N ARG A 129 9.97 -16.83 8.83
CA ARG A 129 9.49 -18.14 8.36
C ARG A 129 10.16 -18.55 7.05
N LYS A 130 10.28 -17.63 6.08
CA LYS A 130 10.98 -17.89 4.80
C LYS A 130 12.44 -18.27 5.02
N ASN A 131 13.15 -17.55 5.89
CA ASN A 131 14.56 -17.84 6.19
C ASN A 131 14.70 -19.22 6.86
N ILE A 132 13.82 -19.57 7.79
CA ILE A 132 13.80 -20.90 8.41
C ILE A 132 13.55 -21.98 7.35
N THR A 133 12.55 -21.82 6.49
CA THR A 133 12.24 -22.77 5.41
C THR A 133 13.40 -22.91 4.43
N GLN A 134 14.04 -21.82 4.01
CA GLN A 134 15.21 -21.85 3.13
C GLN A 134 16.39 -22.58 3.78
N ASN A 135 16.68 -22.29 5.05
CA ASN A 135 17.73 -22.99 5.79
C ASN A 135 17.44 -24.49 5.90
N TRP A 136 16.17 -24.88 6.13
CA TRP A 136 15.77 -26.28 6.11
C TRP A 136 15.98 -26.93 4.75
N HIS A 137 15.62 -26.27 3.65
CA HIS A 137 15.88 -26.79 2.30
C HIS A 137 17.38 -26.99 2.05
N ILE A 138 18.21 -26.00 2.38
CA ILE A 138 19.67 -26.07 2.26
C ILE A 138 20.22 -27.25 3.08
N LEU A 139 19.83 -27.39 4.34
CA LEU A 139 20.27 -28.49 5.20
C LEU A 139 19.80 -29.87 4.70
N SER A 140 18.59 -29.94 4.13
CA SER A 140 18.05 -31.14 3.52
C SER A 140 18.82 -31.54 2.26
N ASP A 141 19.19 -30.57 1.41
CA ASP A 141 19.94 -30.78 0.17
C ASP A 141 21.41 -31.15 0.43
N HIS A 142 22.01 -30.60 1.48
CA HIS A 142 23.38 -30.93 1.92
C HIS A 142 23.46 -32.20 2.77
N SER A 143 22.33 -32.73 3.25
CA SER A 143 22.30 -34.01 3.95
C SER A 143 22.38 -35.16 2.96
N SER A 144 23.55 -35.81 2.88
CA SER A 144 23.76 -37.05 2.12
C SER A 144 22.82 -38.21 2.53
N LYS A 145 22.03 -38.05 3.61
CA LYS A 145 21.00 -39.01 4.04
C LYS A 145 19.66 -38.87 3.30
N GLY A 146 19.36 -37.71 2.69
CA GLY A 146 18.12 -37.52 1.91
C GLY A 146 18.11 -38.27 0.58
N LYS A 147 19.29 -38.43 -0.06
CA LYS A 147 19.45 -39.20 -1.31
C LYS A 147 19.38 -40.72 -1.08
N GLN A 148 19.58 -41.19 0.14
CA GLN A 148 19.56 -42.62 0.47
C GLN A 148 18.14 -43.14 0.71
N VAL A 149 17.22 -42.31 1.22
CA VAL A 149 15.83 -42.72 1.48
C VAL A 149 15.03 -42.90 0.19
N ASN A 150 15.23 -42.04 -0.82
CA ASN A 150 14.56 -42.18 -2.12
C ASN A 150 15.07 -43.35 -2.97
N LYS A 151 16.19 -43.98 -2.59
CA LYS A 151 16.73 -45.16 -3.29
C LYS A 151 16.21 -46.48 -2.69
N ILE A 152 15.68 -46.46 -1.47
CA ILE A 152 15.15 -47.65 -0.79
C ILE A 152 13.69 -47.91 -1.18
N ILE A 153 12.93 -46.89 -1.57
CA ILE A 153 11.49 -47.02 -1.88
C ILE A 153 11.23 -47.49 -3.33
N SER A 154 12.23 -47.49 -4.23
CA SER A 154 12.05 -47.91 -5.64
C SER A 154 12.54 -49.33 -5.96
N GLN A 155 12.83 -50.16 -4.96
CA GLN A 155 13.21 -51.58 -5.13
C GLN A 155 12.47 -52.52 -4.17
N GLY A 156 11.20 -52.24 -3.89
CA GLY A 156 10.28 -53.13 -3.19
C GLY A 156 9.06 -53.40 -4.05
#